data_AF-A0A0K9Q3U3-F1
#
_entry.id   AF-A0A0K9Q3U3-F1
#
_cell.length_a   1.000
_cell.length_b   1.000
_cell.length_c   1.000
_cell.angle_alpha   90.00
_cell.angle_beta   90.00
_cell.angle_gamma   90.00
#
_symmetry.space_group_name_H-M   'P 1'
#
loop_
_entity.id
_entity.type
_entity.pdbx_description
1 polymer ?
#
loop_
_entity_poly.entity_id
_entity_poly.type
_entity_poly.pdbx_seq_one_letter_code
_entity_poly.pdbx_strand_id
1 'polypeptide(L)'
;MPVRSNPISEIIDPTVKGTLNVLRSCKKNPSLRRVVLTSSLSTVRILAAGEFPTDNNNMLDESFWSSEEVCRKNQLWYPLAKMEAEKEAWKFAKMNEIDLVTVVPGFIVGPNLSCHLSHTSSTVLQFFQGNCRAFEPLGRIGYVHIDDVATCHVLGYENPSAHGRYLCSSTVLDYHQLTTVLSVVFPSIPFSKSSPPTNTPVYKFDTSKAAGLGVKFKGVEKMFRDSFDSLQKRI
;
A
#
# COMPACT_ATOMS: atom_id res chain seq x y z
N MET A 1 33.14 11.46 -11.70
CA MET A 1 32.69 10.73 -10.49
C MET A 1 31.18 10.61 -10.57
N PRO A 2 30.57 9.42 -10.45
CA PRO A 2 29.11 9.33 -10.41
C PRO A 2 28.65 9.97 -9.09
N VAL A 3 27.80 10.99 -9.20
CA VAL A 3 27.12 11.59 -8.05
C VAL A 3 26.34 10.47 -7.37
N ARG A 4 26.71 10.12 -6.13
CA ARG A 4 25.93 9.17 -5.33
C ARG A 4 24.54 9.78 -5.16
N SER A 5 23.52 9.08 -5.64
CA SER A 5 22.11 9.46 -5.53
C SER A 5 21.77 9.78 -4.08
N ASN A 6 21.23 10.96 -3.79
CA ASN A 6 20.80 11.33 -2.45
C ASN A 6 19.30 11.02 -2.31
N PRO A 7 18.92 9.96 -1.57
CA PRO A 7 17.53 9.54 -1.47
C PRO A 7 16.63 10.59 -0.81
N ILE A 8 17.21 11.49 0.00
CA ILE A 8 16.46 12.61 0.58
C ILE A 8 15.99 13.53 -0.55
N SER A 9 16.89 14.02 -1.39
CA SER A 9 16.55 14.95 -2.47
C SER A 9 15.78 14.31 -3.63
N GLU A 10 15.95 13.01 -3.86
CA GLU A 10 15.36 12.32 -5.02
C GLU A 10 14.02 11.63 -4.72
N ILE A 11 13.76 11.26 -3.45
CA ILE A 11 12.56 10.49 -3.07
C ILE A 11 11.75 11.25 -2.02
N ILE A 12 12.36 11.60 -0.89
CA ILE A 12 11.63 12.20 0.25
C ILE A 12 11.14 13.61 -0.11
N ASP A 13 12.06 14.51 -0.44
CA ASP A 13 11.79 15.89 -0.81
C ASP A 13 10.70 16.03 -1.89
N PRO A 14 10.79 15.37 -3.07
CA PRO A 14 9.77 15.52 -4.10
C PRO A 14 8.42 14.93 -3.68
N THR A 15 8.39 13.86 -2.88
CA THR A 15 7.13 13.29 -2.38
C THR A 15 6.42 14.27 -1.44
N VAL A 16 7.15 14.86 -0.49
CA VAL A 16 6.60 15.85 0.45
C VAL A 16 6.21 17.14 -0.28
N LYS A 17 7.12 17.70 -1.10
CA LYS A 17 6.88 18.94 -1.85
C LYS A 17 5.71 18.79 -2.82
N GLY A 18 5.61 17.66 -3.53
CA GLY A 18 4.50 17.37 -4.44
C GLY A 18 3.16 17.32 -3.72
N THR A 19 3.11 16.62 -2.59
CA THR A 19 1.89 16.54 -1.75
C THR A 19 1.46 17.92 -1.25
N LEU A 20 2.38 18.69 -0.68
CA LEU A 20 2.09 20.04 -0.19
C LEU A 20 1.75 21.02 -1.33
N ASN A 21 2.31 20.83 -2.52
CA ASN A 21 1.99 21.67 -3.68
C ASN A 21 0.51 21.56 -4.05
N VAL A 22 -0.02 20.32 -4.12
CA VAL A 22 -1.45 20.09 -4.39
C VAL A 22 -2.31 20.66 -3.26
N LEU A 23 -1.97 20.40 -1.99
CA LEU A 23 -2.74 20.92 -0.87
C LEU A 23 -2.77 22.46 -0.79
N ARG A 24 -1.68 23.12 -1.17
CA ARG A 24 -1.66 24.59 -1.29
C ARG A 24 -2.58 25.11 -2.38
N SER A 25 -2.75 24.38 -3.48
CA SER A 25 -3.73 24.70 -4.52
C SER A 25 -5.15 24.44 -4.02
N CYS A 26 -5.39 23.32 -3.34
CA CYS A 26 -6.66 22.99 -2.69
C CYS A 26 -7.12 24.10 -1.74
N LYS A 27 -6.22 24.60 -0.87
CA LYS A 27 -6.51 25.71 0.05
C LYS A 27 -7.08 26.95 -0.65
N LYS A 28 -6.64 27.24 -1.87
CA LYS A 28 -7.06 28.44 -2.61
C LYS A 28 -8.45 28.31 -3.23
N ASN A 29 -9.05 27.12 -3.22
CA ASN A 29 -10.36 26.87 -3.81
C ASN A 29 -11.47 26.85 -2.73
N PRO A 30 -12.31 27.90 -2.65
CA PRO A 30 -13.39 27.95 -1.65
C PRO A 30 -14.51 26.93 -1.90
N SER A 31 -14.59 26.34 -3.09
CA SER A 31 -15.58 25.29 -3.41
C SER A 31 -15.09 23.88 -3.09
N LEU A 32 -13.85 23.72 -2.63
CA LEU A 32 -13.31 22.42 -2.24
C LEU A 32 -14.05 21.90 -1.00
N ARG A 33 -14.51 20.66 -1.08
CA ARG A 33 -15.21 20.00 0.04
C ARG A 33 -14.32 19.07 0.84
N ARG A 34 -13.51 18.26 0.15
CA ARG A 34 -12.67 17.23 0.76
C ARG A 34 -11.51 16.88 -0.17
N VAL A 35 -10.38 16.53 0.42
CA VAL A 35 -9.24 15.91 -0.27
C VAL A 35 -9.15 14.46 0.18
N VAL A 36 -9.04 13.54 -0.78
CA VAL A 36 -8.68 12.14 -0.50
C VAL A 36 -7.26 11.90 -0.98
N LEU A 37 -6.35 11.63 -0.05
CA LEU A 37 -4.93 11.40 -0.31
C LEU A 37 -4.61 9.89 -0.30
N THR A 38 -3.94 9.42 -1.34
CA THR A 38 -3.41 8.05 -1.39
C THR A 38 -2.07 7.96 -0.65
N SER A 39 -2.08 7.29 0.50
CA SER A 39 -0.88 6.90 1.25
C SER A 39 -0.44 5.46 0.88
N SER A 40 0.03 4.67 1.84
CA SER A 40 0.53 3.31 1.63
C SER A 40 0.62 2.56 2.96
N LEU A 41 0.31 1.26 3.01
CA LEU A 41 0.48 0.44 4.22
C LEU A 41 1.94 0.35 4.69
N SER A 42 2.90 0.73 3.84
CA SER A 42 4.28 0.92 4.25
C SER A 42 4.46 1.99 5.34
N THR A 43 3.48 2.87 5.54
CA THR A 43 3.46 3.88 6.63
C THR A 43 2.95 3.31 7.95
N VAL A 44 2.53 2.04 7.97
CA VAL A 44 1.92 1.37 9.14
C VAL A 44 2.77 0.20 9.62
N ARG A 45 3.28 -0.64 8.70
CA ARG A 45 3.83 -1.98 9.03
C ARG A 45 5.33 -2.08 9.35
N ILE A 46 6.11 -1.02 9.22
CA ILE A 46 7.57 -1.06 9.43
C ILE A 46 7.85 -0.65 10.86
N LEU A 47 7.81 -1.61 11.76
CA LEU A 47 7.95 -1.42 13.20
C LEU A 47 9.24 -2.07 13.71
N ALA A 48 9.74 -1.61 14.85
CA ALA A 48 10.85 -2.25 15.54
C ALA A 48 10.43 -3.60 16.14
N ALA A 49 11.42 -4.43 16.48
CA ALA A 49 11.14 -5.66 17.22
C ALA A 49 10.48 -5.33 18.56
N GLY A 50 9.35 -5.96 18.86
CA GLY A 50 8.56 -5.70 20.08
C GLY A 50 7.49 -4.62 19.95
N GLU A 51 7.45 -3.86 18.85
CA GLU A 51 6.38 -2.88 18.59
C GLU A 51 5.16 -3.47 17.87
N PHE A 52 5.28 -4.69 17.35
CA PHE A 52 4.14 -5.40 16.79
C PHE A 52 3.18 -5.81 17.92
N PRO A 53 1.86 -5.62 17.73
CA PRO A 53 0.87 -6.01 18.72
C PRO A 53 0.95 -7.52 18.95
N THR A 54 0.97 -7.91 20.22
CA THR A 54 0.88 -9.30 20.68
C THR A 54 -0.53 -9.64 21.16
N ASP A 55 -1.38 -8.63 21.30
CA ASP A 55 -2.80 -8.68 21.61
C ASP A 55 -3.66 -8.59 20.33
N ASN A 56 -4.98 -8.78 20.47
CA ASN A 56 -5.96 -8.62 19.39
C ASN A 56 -5.61 -9.31 18.06
N ASN A 57 -5.10 -10.55 18.12
CA ASN A 57 -4.76 -11.35 16.93
C ASN A 57 -3.72 -10.67 16.02
N ASN A 58 -2.80 -9.88 16.61
CA ASN A 58 -1.72 -9.16 15.95
C ASN A 58 -2.20 -8.20 14.85
N MET A 59 -3.28 -7.47 15.10
CA MET A 59 -3.87 -6.52 14.14
C MET A 59 -3.26 -5.13 14.25
N LEU A 60 -2.82 -4.59 13.12
CA LEU A 60 -2.44 -3.18 12.96
C LEU A 60 -3.65 -2.40 12.43
N ASP A 61 -4.05 -1.34 13.13
CA ASP A 61 -5.13 -0.44 12.74
C ASP A 61 -4.60 0.92 12.23
N GLU A 62 -5.51 1.86 11.97
CA GLU A 62 -5.18 3.21 11.49
C GLU A 62 -4.32 4.06 12.44
N SER A 63 -4.25 3.72 13.72
CA SER A 63 -3.47 4.48 14.72
C SER A 63 -1.97 4.22 14.62
N PHE A 64 -1.57 3.08 14.04
CA PHE A 64 -0.17 2.69 13.89
C PHE A 64 0.55 3.53 12.85
N TRP A 65 1.80 3.88 13.18
CA TRP A 65 2.75 4.52 12.28
C TRP A 65 4.05 3.73 12.27
N SER A 66 4.65 3.61 11.09
CA SER A 66 5.97 3.03 10.93
C SER A 66 7.05 3.83 11.64
N SER A 67 8.10 3.15 12.05
CA SER A 67 9.26 3.76 12.71
C SER A 67 10.17 4.43 11.67
N GLU A 68 10.35 5.74 11.81
CA GLU A 68 11.31 6.51 11.03
C GLU A 68 12.74 6.00 11.23
N GLU A 69 13.09 5.63 12.46
CA GLU A 69 14.40 5.09 12.80
C GLU A 69 14.67 3.79 12.06
N VAL A 70 13.72 2.84 12.09
CA VAL A 70 13.82 1.57 11.37
C VAL A 70 13.93 1.83 9.87
N CYS A 71 13.15 2.77 9.32
CA CYS A 71 13.23 3.10 7.91
C CYS A 71 14.60 3.68 7.53
N ARG A 72 15.15 4.63 8.30
CA ARG A 72 16.47 5.22 8.02
C ARG A 72 17.60 4.21 8.16
N LYS A 73 17.58 3.42 9.24
CA LYS A 73 18.59 2.38 9.53
C LYS A 73 18.67 1.34 8.41
N ASN A 74 17.53 0.94 7.87
CA ASN A 74 17.44 -0.06 6.80
C ASN A 74 17.34 0.56 5.40
N GLN A 75 17.55 1.87 5.25
CA GLN A 75 17.50 2.58 3.96
C GLN A 75 16.17 2.40 3.20
N LEU A 76 15.06 2.28 3.93
CA LEU A 76 13.71 2.15 3.38
C LEU A 76 13.15 3.53 3.03
N TRP A 77 13.67 4.12 1.95
CA TRP A 77 13.38 5.49 1.55
C TRP A 77 11.95 5.73 1.05
N TYR A 78 11.36 4.76 0.32
CA TYR A 78 9.97 4.89 -0.14
C TYR A 78 8.97 4.92 1.03
N PRO A 79 9.02 3.98 1.99
CA PRO A 79 8.15 4.05 3.16
C PRO A 79 8.33 5.34 3.97
N LEU A 80 9.58 5.78 4.17
CA LEU A 80 9.88 7.02 4.87
C LEU A 80 9.28 8.23 4.14
N ALA A 81 9.46 8.33 2.84
CA ALA A 81 8.90 9.41 2.02
C ALA A 81 7.37 9.45 2.07
N LYS A 82 6.70 8.28 1.99
CA LYS A 82 5.24 8.19 2.11
C LYS A 82 4.75 8.60 3.49
N MET A 83 5.46 8.19 4.54
CA MET A 83 5.10 8.54 5.92
C MET A 83 5.28 10.04 6.18
N GLU A 84 6.42 10.63 5.80
CA GLU A 84 6.67 12.06 5.97
C GLU A 84 5.65 12.90 5.17
N ALA A 85 5.33 12.49 3.93
CA ALA A 85 4.33 13.18 3.13
C ALA A 85 2.92 13.10 3.73
N GLU A 86 2.52 11.95 4.29
CA GLU A 86 1.22 11.83 4.96
C GLU A 86 1.16 12.67 6.25
N LYS A 87 2.23 12.64 7.07
CA LYS A 87 2.32 13.47 8.29
C LYS A 87 2.24 14.97 7.98
N GLU A 88 3.00 15.43 6.99
CA GLU A 88 2.96 16.84 6.56
C GLU A 88 1.63 17.22 5.91
N ALA A 89 0.99 16.31 5.19
CA ALA A 89 -0.36 16.51 4.67
C ALA A 89 -1.39 16.71 5.79
N TRP A 90 -1.37 15.87 6.83
CA TRP A 90 -2.26 16.00 8.00
C TRP A 90 -2.01 17.31 8.76
N LYS A 91 -0.74 17.68 8.97
CA LYS A 91 -0.38 18.95 9.60
C LYS A 91 -0.88 20.14 8.80
N PHE A 92 -0.64 20.14 7.49
CA PHE A 92 -1.11 21.20 6.60
C PHE A 92 -2.64 21.29 6.57
N ALA A 93 -3.33 20.15 6.42
CA ALA A 93 -4.77 20.11 6.39
C ALA A 93 -5.39 20.67 7.68
N LYS A 94 -4.87 20.25 8.85
CA LYS A 94 -5.30 20.76 10.16
C LYS A 94 -5.10 22.28 10.30
N MET A 95 -3.95 22.80 9.87
CA MET A 95 -3.65 24.23 9.95
C MET A 95 -4.49 25.10 9.01
N ASN A 96 -5.06 24.52 7.96
CA ASN A 96 -5.75 25.24 6.89
C ASN A 96 -7.21 24.82 6.75
N GLU A 97 -7.76 24.11 7.74
CA GLU A 97 -9.15 23.65 7.80
C GLU A 97 -9.59 22.87 6.55
N ILE A 98 -8.68 22.09 5.97
CA ILE A 98 -8.99 21.19 4.86
C ILE A 98 -9.49 19.87 5.42
N ASP A 99 -10.70 19.46 5.03
CA ASP A 99 -11.18 18.09 5.26
C ASP A 99 -10.33 17.11 4.44
N LEU A 100 -9.56 16.30 5.16
CA LEU A 100 -8.63 15.32 4.60
C LEU A 100 -9.04 13.92 5.04
N VAL A 101 -9.08 13.00 4.07
CA VAL A 101 -9.16 11.56 4.28
C VAL A 101 -7.95 10.92 3.62
N THR A 102 -7.34 9.93 4.27
CA THR A 102 -6.25 9.15 3.63
C THR A 102 -6.68 7.71 3.38
N VAL A 103 -6.48 7.23 2.16
CA VAL A 103 -6.60 5.80 1.83
C VAL A 103 -5.22 5.19 1.87
N VAL A 104 -5.05 4.13 2.63
CA VAL A 104 -3.76 3.51 2.95
C VAL A 104 -3.74 2.10 2.33
N PRO A 105 -3.47 1.96 1.02
CA PRO A 105 -3.56 0.70 0.31
C PRO A 105 -2.38 -0.23 0.58
N GLY A 106 -2.64 -1.54 0.50
CA GLY A 106 -1.62 -2.57 0.40
C GLY A 106 -0.99 -2.67 -0.98
N PHE A 107 -0.35 -3.80 -1.27
CA PHE A 107 0.15 -4.13 -2.58
C PHE A 107 -1.03 -4.30 -3.55
N ILE A 108 -1.14 -3.36 -4.49
CA ILE A 108 -2.27 -3.27 -5.41
C ILE A 108 -2.09 -4.27 -6.55
N VAL A 109 -3.04 -5.20 -6.66
CA VAL A 109 -3.13 -6.23 -7.71
C VAL A 109 -4.45 -6.06 -8.46
N GLY A 110 -4.48 -6.37 -9.75
CA GLY A 110 -5.70 -6.34 -10.55
C GLY A 110 -5.43 -6.02 -12.00
N PRO A 111 -6.49 -5.74 -12.78
CA PRO A 111 -6.34 -5.40 -14.19
C PRO A 111 -5.59 -4.08 -14.37
N ASN A 112 -4.73 -4.01 -15.38
CA ASN A 112 -4.00 -2.80 -15.71
C ASN A 112 -4.68 -2.09 -16.89
N LEU A 113 -5.06 -0.83 -16.68
CA LEU A 113 -5.65 0.01 -17.73
C LEU A 113 -4.59 0.75 -18.56
N SER A 114 -3.48 1.16 -17.93
CA SER A 114 -2.42 1.96 -18.56
C SER A 114 -1.61 1.14 -19.57
N CYS A 115 -1.11 1.78 -20.65
CA CYS A 115 -0.11 1.16 -21.54
C CYS A 115 1.22 0.88 -20.82
N HIS A 116 1.52 1.63 -19.76
CA HIS A 116 2.70 1.44 -18.91
C HIS A 116 2.33 0.68 -17.64
N LEU A 117 3.11 -0.35 -17.32
CA LEU A 117 2.92 -1.11 -16.08
C LEU A 117 3.39 -0.29 -14.88
N SER A 118 2.56 -0.26 -13.83
CA SER A 118 3.01 0.21 -12.52
C SER A 118 4.11 -0.72 -11.97
N HIS A 119 4.80 -0.28 -10.91
CA HIS A 119 5.77 -1.14 -10.22
C HIS A 119 5.10 -2.44 -9.74
N THR A 120 3.93 -2.36 -9.10
CA THR A 120 3.21 -3.55 -8.61
C THR A 120 2.78 -4.48 -9.75
N SER A 121 2.28 -3.93 -10.86
CA SER A 121 1.89 -4.73 -12.04
C SER A 121 3.10 -5.39 -12.70
N SER A 122 4.24 -4.70 -12.72
CA SER A 122 5.50 -5.23 -13.25
C SER A 122 6.01 -6.38 -12.39
N THR A 123 5.94 -6.27 -11.06
CA THR A 123 6.28 -7.35 -10.13
C THR A 123 5.36 -8.56 -10.32
N VAL A 124 4.05 -8.35 -10.50
CA VAL A 124 3.09 -9.44 -10.79
C VAL A 124 3.41 -10.12 -12.13
N LEU A 125 3.73 -9.34 -13.18
CA LEU A 125 4.14 -9.91 -14.47
C LEU A 125 5.41 -10.76 -14.35
N GLN A 126 6.46 -10.24 -13.69
CA GLN A 126 7.70 -10.97 -13.47
C GLN A 126 7.46 -12.28 -12.72
N PHE A 127 6.55 -12.25 -11.74
CA PHE A 127 6.17 -13.43 -10.99
C PHE A 127 5.47 -14.49 -11.86
N PHE A 128 4.56 -14.08 -12.76
CA PHE A 128 3.97 -15.00 -13.74
C PHE A 128 4.97 -15.51 -14.80
N GLN A 129 6.03 -14.76 -15.07
CA GLN A 129 7.14 -15.18 -15.95
C GLN A 129 8.16 -16.10 -15.25
N GLY A 130 7.89 -16.53 -14.00
CA GLY A 130 8.74 -17.45 -13.26
C GLY A 130 9.84 -16.77 -12.44
N ASN A 131 9.97 -15.43 -12.48
CA ASN A 131 10.84 -14.70 -11.56
C ASN A 131 10.16 -14.57 -10.19
N CYS A 132 10.10 -15.69 -9.47
CA CYS A 132 9.37 -15.76 -8.23
C CYS A 132 10.06 -14.95 -7.10
N ARG A 133 11.36 -14.66 -7.23
CA ARG A 133 12.12 -13.82 -6.28
C ARG A 133 11.68 -12.35 -6.26
N ALA A 134 10.86 -11.91 -7.22
CA ALA A 134 10.38 -10.52 -7.28
C ALA A 134 9.55 -10.10 -6.04
N PHE A 135 8.92 -11.06 -5.34
CA PHE A 135 8.11 -10.80 -4.15
C PHE A 135 8.88 -11.00 -2.83
N GLU A 136 10.01 -11.71 -2.83
CA GLU A 136 10.79 -12.02 -1.61
C GLU A 136 11.21 -10.77 -0.82
N PRO A 137 11.71 -9.68 -1.44
CA PRO A 137 12.12 -8.47 -0.72
C PRO A 137 10.97 -7.74 -0.02
N LEU A 138 9.71 -8.02 -0.39
CA LEU A 138 8.56 -7.35 0.20
C LEU A 138 8.22 -7.93 1.59
N GLY A 139 8.61 -9.18 1.85
CA GLY A 139 8.30 -9.91 3.08
C GLY A 139 6.82 -10.22 3.21
N ARG A 140 6.31 -10.19 4.45
CA ARG A 140 4.86 -10.24 4.73
C ARG A 140 4.25 -8.88 4.44
N ILE A 141 3.25 -8.80 3.56
CA ILE A 141 2.56 -7.55 3.18
C ILE A 141 1.06 -7.75 2.98
N GLY A 142 0.31 -6.66 3.02
CA GLY A 142 -1.11 -6.63 2.64
C GLY A 142 -1.29 -6.63 1.12
N TYR A 143 -2.31 -7.30 0.61
CA TYR A 143 -2.72 -7.33 -0.80
C TYR A 143 -4.13 -6.78 -0.95
N VAL A 144 -4.38 -6.02 -2.01
CA VAL A 144 -5.69 -5.41 -2.27
C VAL A 144 -5.96 -5.35 -3.76
N HIS A 145 -7.23 -5.53 -4.15
CA HIS A 145 -7.63 -5.37 -5.53
C HIS A 145 -7.71 -3.89 -5.93
N ILE A 146 -7.29 -3.52 -7.14
CA ILE A 146 -7.31 -2.14 -7.64
C ILE A 146 -8.70 -1.47 -7.54
N ASP A 147 -9.76 -2.16 -7.95
CA ASP A 147 -11.14 -1.68 -7.79
C ASP A 147 -11.54 -1.41 -6.34
N ASP A 148 -11.02 -2.18 -5.37
CA ASP A 148 -11.36 -1.99 -3.97
C ASP A 148 -10.68 -0.72 -3.43
N VAL A 149 -9.46 -0.43 -3.91
CA VAL A 149 -8.77 0.84 -3.65
C VAL A 149 -9.54 2.01 -4.26
N ALA A 150 -9.97 1.90 -5.53
CA ALA A 150 -10.77 2.93 -6.18
C ALA A 150 -12.10 3.17 -5.43
N THR A 151 -12.78 2.09 -5.07
CA THR A 151 -14.03 2.14 -4.28
C THR A 151 -13.80 2.81 -2.93
N CYS A 152 -12.70 2.48 -2.24
CA CYS A 152 -12.34 3.12 -0.97
C CYS A 152 -12.11 4.63 -1.11
N HIS A 153 -11.50 5.08 -2.21
CA HIS A 153 -11.34 6.52 -2.48
C HIS A 153 -12.67 7.21 -2.72
N VAL A 154 -13.55 6.62 -3.53
CA VAL A 154 -14.88 7.16 -3.82
C VAL A 154 -15.71 7.24 -2.54
N LEU A 155 -15.80 6.15 -1.77
CA LEU A 155 -16.55 6.14 -0.51
C LEU A 155 -15.96 7.08 0.55
N GLY A 156 -14.63 7.20 0.61
CA GLY A 156 -13.97 8.16 1.49
C GLY A 156 -14.26 9.62 1.12
N TYR A 157 -14.49 9.90 -0.17
CA TYR A 157 -14.91 11.23 -0.63
C TYR A 157 -16.40 11.48 -0.38
N GLU A 158 -17.27 10.55 -0.77
CA GLU A 158 -18.72 10.73 -0.83
C GLU A 158 -19.41 10.60 0.53
N ASN A 159 -18.90 9.77 1.44
CA ASN A 159 -19.51 9.55 2.75
C ASN A 159 -19.19 10.72 3.70
N PRO A 160 -20.18 11.53 4.13
CA PRO A 160 -19.91 12.70 4.97
C PRO A 160 -19.22 12.37 6.30
N SER A 161 -19.47 11.17 6.84
CA SER A 161 -18.88 10.69 8.10
C SER A 161 -17.46 10.14 7.94
N ALA A 162 -16.95 10.01 6.72
CA ALA A 162 -15.59 9.53 6.50
C ALA A 162 -14.56 10.54 7.03
N HIS A 163 -13.60 10.05 7.82
CA HIS A 163 -12.58 10.88 8.44
C HIS A 163 -11.33 10.07 8.78
N GLY A 164 -10.18 10.73 8.86
CA GLY A 164 -8.93 10.09 9.24
C GLY A 164 -8.37 9.19 8.13
N ARG A 165 -7.63 8.16 8.56
CA ARG A 165 -6.99 7.17 7.69
C ARG A 165 -7.93 5.99 7.44
N TYR A 166 -7.75 5.25 6.34
CA TYR A 166 -8.49 4.02 6.03
C TYR A 166 -7.53 2.96 5.51
N LEU A 167 -7.30 1.90 6.30
CA LEU A 167 -6.49 0.78 5.83
C LEU A 167 -7.25 0.02 4.73
N CYS A 168 -6.63 -0.11 3.56
CA CYS A 168 -7.25 -0.71 2.39
C CYS A 168 -6.46 -1.96 1.98
N SER A 169 -6.80 -3.09 2.60
CA SER A 169 -6.15 -4.39 2.41
C SER A 169 -7.20 -5.51 2.51
N SER A 170 -7.12 -6.52 1.65
CA SER A 170 -7.97 -7.71 1.75
C SER A 170 -7.37 -8.75 2.69
N THR A 171 -6.08 -9.06 2.49
CA THR A 171 -5.37 -10.08 3.28
C THR A 171 -3.90 -9.74 3.42
N VAL A 172 -3.22 -10.39 4.35
CA VAL A 172 -1.78 -10.26 4.59
C VAL A 172 -1.13 -11.62 4.40
N LEU A 173 -0.21 -11.71 3.43
CA LEU A 173 0.50 -12.93 3.10
C LEU A 173 2.01 -12.65 3.02
N ASP A 174 2.81 -13.62 3.44
CA ASP A 174 4.20 -13.72 3.00
C ASP A 174 4.29 -14.47 1.66
N TYR A 175 5.50 -14.51 1.10
CA TYR A 175 5.77 -15.14 -0.19
C TYR A 175 5.40 -16.64 -0.21
N HIS A 176 5.67 -17.38 0.86
CA HIS A 176 5.34 -18.82 0.93
C HIS A 176 3.82 -19.03 0.92
N GLN A 177 3.09 -18.23 1.69
CA GLN A 177 1.62 -18.27 1.70
C GLN A 177 1.04 -17.85 0.34
N LEU A 178 1.59 -16.81 -0.29
CA LEU A 178 1.14 -16.35 -1.61
C LEU A 178 1.33 -17.44 -2.67
N THR A 179 2.52 -18.03 -2.77
CA THR A 179 2.81 -19.09 -3.74
C THR A 179 1.97 -20.34 -3.49
N THR A 180 1.67 -20.67 -2.24
CA THR A 180 0.75 -21.76 -1.89
C THR A 180 -0.63 -21.51 -2.47
N VAL A 181 -1.23 -20.34 -2.24
CA VAL A 181 -2.55 -19.97 -2.79
C VAL A 181 -2.51 -19.98 -4.31
N LEU A 182 -1.51 -19.33 -4.92
CA LEU A 182 -1.46 -19.17 -6.37
C LEU A 182 -1.15 -20.47 -7.12
N SER A 183 -0.47 -21.43 -6.50
CA SER A 183 -0.24 -22.76 -7.09
C SER A 183 -1.53 -23.54 -7.36
N VAL A 184 -2.58 -23.29 -6.56
CA VAL A 184 -3.92 -23.87 -6.79
C VAL A 184 -4.64 -23.11 -7.92
N VAL A 185 -4.48 -21.79 -7.97
CA VAL A 185 -5.13 -20.91 -8.94
C VAL A 185 -4.56 -21.08 -10.36
N PHE A 186 -3.25 -21.27 -10.45
CA PHE A 186 -2.47 -21.39 -11.69
C PHE A 186 -1.54 -22.63 -11.67
N PRO A 187 -2.09 -23.85 -11.80
CA PRO A 187 -1.31 -25.08 -11.66
C PRO A 187 -0.23 -25.27 -12.74
N SER A 188 -0.37 -24.58 -13.88
CA SER A 188 0.59 -24.63 -14.99
C SER A 188 1.81 -23.70 -14.81
N ILE A 189 1.81 -22.82 -13.81
CA ILE A 189 2.92 -21.89 -13.56
C ILE A 189 3.84 -22.48 -12.48
N PRO A 190 5.14 -22.67 -12.76
CA PRO A 190 6.07 -23.27 -11.81
C PRO A 190 6.49 -22.25 -10.76
N PHE A 191 5.64 -22.03 -9.74
CA PHE A 191 6.00 -21.20 -8.60
C PHE A 191 7.06 -21.89 -7.75
N SER A 192 8.21 -21.23 -7.56
CA SER A 192 9.26 -21.72 -6.67
C SER A 192 8.79 -21.62 -5.22
N LYS A 193 8.56 -22.76 -4.56
CA LYS A 193 8.32 -22.78 -3.12
C LYS A 193 9.61 -22.37 -2.40
N SER A 194 9.53 -21.43 -1.46
CA SER A 194 10.63 -21.12 -0.55
C SER A 194 10.14 -21.22 0.89
N SER A 195 11.04 -21.63 1.79
CA SER A 195 10.72 -21.68 3.22
C SER A 195 10.58 -20.25 3.75
N PRO A 196 9.56 -19.97 4.60
CA PRO A 196 9.46 -18.65 5.21
C PRO A 196 10.69 -18.36 6.06
N PRO A 197 11.16 -17.10 6.14
CA PRO A 197 12.24 -16.73 7.04
C PRO A 197 11.84 -17.02 8.49
N THR A 198 12.74 -17.65 9.24
CA THR A 198 12.59 -17.82 10.70
C THR A 198 12.58 -16.44 11.37
N ASN A 199 11.63 -16.19 12.28
CA ASN A 199 11.43 -14.93 13.03
C ASN A 199 10.85 -13.73 12.25
N THR A 200 10.03 -13.95 11.22
CA THR A 200 9.29 -12.83 10.60
C THR A 200 8.06 -12.46 11.45
N PRO A 201 7.83 -11.17 11.79
CA PRO A 201 6.63 -10.76 12.52
C PRO A 201 5.34 -11.18 11.80
N VAL A 202 4.42 -11.81 12.52
CA VAL A 202 3.12 -12.22 12.00
C VAL A 202 2.08 -11.20 12.43
N TYR A 203 1.55 -10.44 11.47
CA TYR A 203 0.53 -9.43 11.70
C TYR A 203 -0.56 -9.48 10.61
N LYS A 204 -1.68 -8.81 10.90
CA LYS A 204 -2.78 -8.53 9.98
C LYS A 204 -3.11 -7.03 10.02
N PHE A 205 -3.96 -6.56 9.11
CA PHE A 205 -4.51 -5.21 9.19
C PHE A 205 -5.96 -5.28 9.62
N ASP A 206 -6.34 -4.48 10.61
CA ASP A 206 -7.74 -4.19 10.86
C ASP A 206 -8.25 -3.27 9.74
N THR A 207 -9.20 -3.79 8.96
CA THR A 207 -9.80 -3.08 7.83
C THR A 207 -11.30 -2.85 8.06
N SER A 208 -11.76 -3.05 9.30
CA SER A 208 -13.15 -2.87 9.72
C SER A 208 -13.65 -1.47 9.43
N LYS A 209 -12.80 -0.45 9.54
CA LYS A 209 -13.14 0.94 9.23
C LYS A 209 -13.47 1.13 7.75
N ALA A 210 -12.68 0.57 6.84
CA ALA A 210 -12.95 0.61 5.40
C ALA A 210 -14.18 -0.25 5.03
N ALA A 211 -14.32 -1.42 5.65
CA ALA A 211 -15.52 -2.25 5.50
C ALA A 211 -16.79 -1.54 5.97
N GLY A 212 -16.70 -0.76 7.06
CA GLY A 212 -17.79 0.05 7.61
C GLY A 212 -18.24 1.18 6.69
N LEU A 213 -17.38 1.65 5.77
CA LEU A 213 -17.80 2.56 4.68
C LEU A 213 -18.54 1.84 3.55
N GLY A 214 -18.50 0.50 3.51
CA GLY A 214 -19.09 -0.32 2.46
C GLY A 214 -18.09 -0.97 1.49
N VAL A 215 -16.77 -0.86 1.75
CA VAL A 215 -15.76 -1.52 0.91
C VAL A 215 -15.88 -3.04 1.06
N LYS A 216 -16.06 -3.74 -0.06
CA LYS A 216 -16.12 -5.21 -0.11
C LYS A 216 -14.86 -5.74 -0.77
N PHE A 217 -13.92 -6.22 0.05
CA PHE A 217 -12.63 -6.68 -0.44
C PHE A 217 -12.73 -7.99 -1.22
N LYS A 218 -12.15 -8.00 -2.42
CA LYS A 218 -12.00 -9.21 -3.24
C LYS A 218 -10.85 -10.07 -2.71
N GLY A 219 -11.01 -11.39 -2.76
CA GLY A 219 -9.97 -12.34 -2.35
C GLY A 219 -8.76 -12.37 -3.29
N VAL A 220 -7.65 -12.93 -2.79
CA VAL A 220 -6.36 -13.01 -3.51
C VAL A 220 -6.48 -13.75 -4.83
N GLU A 221 -7.24 -14.83 -4.87
CA GLU A 221 -7.44 -15.60 -6.09
C GLU A 221 -8.04 -14.72 -7.20
N LYS A 222 -9.07 -13.94 -6.88
CA LYS A 222 -9.73 -13.05 -7.84
C LYS A 222 -8.78 -11.96 -8.33
N MET A 223 -8.08 -11.25 -7.44
CA MET A 223 -7.19 -10.17 -7.86
C MET A 223 -6.05 -10.64 -8.76
N PHE A 224 -5.47 -11.82 -8.49
CA PHE A 224 -4.42 -12.37 -9.33
C PHE A 224 -4.96 -12.93 -10.66
N ARG A 225 -6.17 -13.54 -10.69
CA ARG A 225 -6.83 -13.92 -11.95
C ARG A 225 -7.11 -12.70 -12.83
N ASP A 226 -7.73 -11.67 -12.29
CA ASP A 226 -8.04 -10.45 -13.05
C ASP A 226 -6.76 -9.76 -13.57
N SER A 227 -5.68 -9.78 -12.79
CA SER A 227 -4.38 -9.27 -13.22
C SER A 227 -3.75 -10.11 -14.32
N PHE A 228 -3.78 -11.45 -14.18
CA PHE A 228 -3.26 -12.38 -15.19
C PHE A 228 -3.99 -12.21 -16.53
N ASP A 229 -5.32 -12.24 -16.53
CA ASP A 229 -6.13 -12.08 -17.73
C ASP A 229 -5.87 -10.73 -18.42
N SER A 230 -5.65 -9.68 -17.62
CA SER A 230 -5.31 -8.35 -18.14
C SER A 230 -3.90 -8.28 -18.74
N LEU A 231 -2.93 -9.02 -18.19
CA LEU A 231 -1.56 -9.04 -18.66
C LEU A 231 -1.41 -9.91 -19.92
N GLN A 232 -2.13 -11.03 -20.00
CA GLN A 232 -2.12 -11.91 -21.17
C GLN A 232 -2.60 -11.20 -22.44
N LYS A 233 -3.61 -10.32 -22.35
CA LYS A 233 -4.12 -9.55 -23.50
C LYS A 233 -3.10 -8.56 -24.09
N ARG A 234 -1.94 -8.40 -23.45
CA ARG A 234 -0.90 -7.43 -23.81
C ARG A 234 0.40 -8.10 -24.28
N ILE A 235 0.46 -9.43 -24.25
CA ILE A 235 1.54 -10.25 -24.80
C ILE A 235 1.05 -10.80 -26.13
#